data_AF-A0A1F6FYW1-F1
#
_entry.id   AF-A0A1F6FYW1-F1
#
_cell.length_a   1.000
_cell.length_b   1.000
_cell.length_c   1.000
_cell.angle_alpha   90.00
_cell.angle_beta   90.00
_cell.angle_gamma   90.00
#
_symmetry.space_group_name_H-M   'P 1'
#
loop_
_entity.id
_entity.type
_entity.pdbx_description
1 polymer ?
#
loop_
_entity_poly.entity_id
_entity_poly.type
_entity_poly.pdbx_seq_one_letter_code
_entity_poly.pdbx_strand_id
1 'polypeptide(L)'
;MGLSAIFFFFYVFVVGCIGYLSSRKATEEDFMIAGRRVAGSQLAATMSAGFFDGATLGVYLAYIYQFGLSAIWLFIGFGFGFLMLQHFSGVIKAKADAMRVYSMPEYFYRLIGKRSGQMFSVVLVTAFFLFLVVNLIVSGKVLSSIFPISYAFSVAIGGVIILLYLFLAGFKAVVRTDVFQFLIMILMSVSVGLYLLRISPIPHFCLLDSNSWAWCSSMR
;
A
#
# COMPACT_ATOMS: atom_id res chain seq x y z
N MET A 1 -1.47 -20.52 -18.08
CA MET A 1 -1.49 -20.87 -16.64
C MET A 1 -0.10 -21.04 -16.04
N GLY A 2 0.82 -21.79 -16.67
CA GLY A 2 2.16 -22.06 -16.10
C GLY A 2 2.99 -20.83 -15.75
N LEU A 3 3.13 -19.87 -16.67
CA LEU A 3 4.00 -18.70 -16.48
C LEU A 3 3.56 -17.81 -15.29
N SER A 4 2.27 -17.48 -15.19
CA SER A 4 1.73 -16.64 -14.11
C SER A 4 1.86 -17.29 -12.73
N ALA A 5 1.64 -18.61 -12.65
CA ALA A 5 1.81 -19.36 -11.40
C ALA A 5 3.29 -19.39 -10.96
N ILE A 6 4.22 -19.58 -11.90
CA ILE A 6 5.67 -19.55 -11.62
C ILE A 6 6.08 -18.18 -11.06
N PHE A 7 5.64 -17.08 -11.68
CA PHE A 7 5.91 -15.73 -11.16
C PHE A 7 5.32 -15.50 -9.77
N PHE A 8 4.10 -15.98 -9.52
CA PHE A 8 3.45 -15.85 -8.21
C PHE A 8 4.23 -16.59 -7.11
N PHE A 9 4.56 -17.87 -7.31
CA PHE A 9 5.32 -18.63 -6.32
C PHE A 9 6.74 -18.10 -6.13
N PHE A 10 7.40 -17.65 -7.21
CA PHE A 10 8.70 -17.00 -7.12
C PHE A 10 8.64 -15.71 -6.29
N TYR A 11 7.63 -14.87 -6.51
CA TYR A 11 7.42 -13.65 -5.73
C TYR A 11 7.20 -13.96 -4.25
N VAL A 12 6.28 -14.88 -3.93
CA VAL A 12 5.98 -15.29 -2.54
C VAL A 12 7.24 -15.86 -1.87
N PHE A 13 8.03 -16.66 -2.59
CA PHE A 13 9.28 -17.21 -2.09
C PHE A 13 10.32 -16.12 -1.77
N VAL A 14 10.52 -15.16 -2.66
CA VAL A 14 11.48 -14.06 -2.45
C VAL A 14 11.07 -13.19 -1.26
N VAL A 15 9.79 -12.81 -1.17
CA VAL A 15 9.27 -12.01 -0.04
C VAL A 15 9.38 -12.79 1.27
N GLY A 16 9.03 -14.08 1.26
CA GLY A 16 9.18 -14.96 2.42
C GLY A 16 10.63 -15.09 2.88
N CYS A 17 11.57 -15.22 1.95
CA CYS A 17 13.00 -15.30 2.24
C CYS A 17 13.54 -13.99 2.85
N ILE A 18 13.14 -12.83 2.30
CA ILE A 18 13.48 -11.50 2.85
C ILE A 18 12.94 -11.35 4.27
N GLY A 19 11.68 -11.77 4.50
CA GLY A 19 11.04 -11.76 5.81
C GLY A 19 11.79 -12.63 6.82
N TYR A 20 12.09 -13.88 6.46
CA TYR A 20 12.81 -14.83 7.30
C TYR A 20 14.22 -14.37 7.67
N LEU A 21 15.00 -13.88 6.68
CA LEU A 21 16.34 -13.35 6.90
C LEU A 21 16.35 -12.08 7.78
N SER A 22 15.26 -11.32 7.76
CA SER A 22 15.11 -10.13 8.61
C SER A 22 14.65 -10.47 10.04
N SER A 23 13.85 -11.51 10.20
CA SER A 23 13.32 -11.97 11.49
C SER A 23 14.40 -12.51 12.44
N ARG A 24 15.47 -13.12 11.89
CA ARG A 24 16.56 -13.74 12.65
C ARG A 24 17.40 -12.78 13.53
N LYS A 25 17.12 -11.47 13.53
CA LYS A 25 17.91 -10.43 14.22
C LYS A 25 17.10 -9.52 15.14
N ALA A 26 15.86 -9.88 15.52
CA ALA A 26 14.97 -8.98 16.26
C ALA A 26 14.88 -9.30 17.77
N THR A 27 15.10 -8.28 18.61
CA THR A 27 14.68 -8.20 20.02
C THR A 27 13.24 -7.66 20.14
N GLU A 28 12.58 -7.76 21.30
CA GLU A 28 11.18 -7.31 21.49
C GLU A 28 10.93 -5.84 21.09
N GLU A 29 11.86 -4.93 21.39
CA GLU A 29 11.75 -3.53 20.94
C GLU A 29 11.93 -3.36 19.42
N ASP A 30 12.74 -4.21 18.79
CA ASP A 30 12.90 -4.26 17.34
C ASP A 30 11.64 -4.82 16.65
N PHE A 31 10.84 -5.61 17.37
CA PHE A 31 9.56 -6.16 16.91
C PHE A 31 8.46 -5.10 16.88
N MET A 32 8.39 -4.22 17.89
CA MET A 32 7.33 -3.19 17.98
C MET A 32 7.66 -1.89 17.24
N ILE A 33 8.91 -1.44 17.23
CA ILE A 33 9.30 -0.11 16.71
C ILE A 33 10.60 -0.09 15.89
N ALA A 34 11.14 -1.27 15.53
CA ALA A 34 12.44 -1.41 14.84
C ALA A 34 13.55 -0.53 15.45
N GLY A 35 13.55 -0.43 16.78
CA GLY A 35 14.54 0.31 17.56
C GLY A 35 14.62 1.80 17.24
N ARG A 36 13.61 2.40 16.60
CA ARG A 36 13.60 3.80 16.09
C ARG A 36 14.74 4.15 15.12
N ARG A 37 15.47 3.16 14.62
CA ARG A 37 16.65 3.32 13.73
C ARG A 37 16.32 3.13 12.25
N VAL A 38 15.04 3.16 11.89
CA VAL A 38 14.63 3.03 10.49
C VAL A 38 14.93 4.33 9.76
N ALA A 39 15.67 4.24 8.64
CA ALA A 39 16.00 5.39 7.82
C ALA A 39 14.70 6.03 7.28
N GLY A 40 14.65 7.36 7.22
CA GLY A 40 13.45 8.10 6.78
C GLY A 40 12.96 7.68 5.39
N SER A 41 13.86 7.32 4.49
CA SER A 41 13.54 6.79 3.16
C SER A 41 12.83 5.43 3.19
N GLN A 42 13.18 4.56 4.14
CA GLN A 42 12.54 3.25 4.30
C GLN A 42 11.13 3.38 4.88
N LEU A 43 10.94 4.31 5.83
CA LEU A 43 9.61 4.65 6.35
C LEU A 43 8.72 5.25 5.27
N ALA A 44 9.26 6.16 4.44
CA ALA A 44 8.52 6.73 3.32
C ALA A 44 8.12 5.65 2.30
N ALA A 45 9.02 4.73 1.97
CA ALA A 45 8.71 3.61 1.09
C ALA A 45 7.65 2.68 1.69
N THR A 46 7.70 2.42 3.00
CA THR A 46 6.70 1.63 3.73
C THR A 46 5.33 2.29 3.70
N MET A 47 5.26 3.61 3.97
CA MET A 47 4.00 4.34 3.87
C MET A 47 3.46 4.28 2.44
N SER A 48 4.29 4.56 1.44
CA SER A 48 3.88 4.49 0.03
C SER A 48 3.40 3.09 -0.37
N ALA A 49 4.11 2.02 0.02
CA ALA A 49 3.70 0.65 -0.25
C ALA A 49 2.35 0.32 0.40
N GLY A 50 2.14 0.77 1.64
CA GLY A 50 0.87 0.59 2.35
C GLY A 50 -0.30 1.38 1.74
N PHE A 51 -0.03 2.52 1.09
CA PHE A 51 -1.04 3.30 0.38
C PHE A 51 -1.45 2.67 -0.95
N PHE A 52 -0.51 2.07 -1.68
CA PHE A 52 -0.80 1.44 -2.96
C PHE A 52 -1.12 -0.05 -2.79
N ASP A 53 -2.31 -0.34 -2.27
CA ASP A 53 -2.80 -1.71 -2.12
C ASP A 53 -3.81 -2.13 -3.21
N GLY A 54 -4.30 -3.37 -3.13
CA GLY A 54 -5.23 -3.92 -4.12
C GLY A 54 -6.58 -3.19 -4.15
N ALA A 55 -7.09 -2.78 -2.99
CA ALA A 55 -8.35 -2.04 -2.89
C ALA A 55 -8.23 -0.67 -3.58
N THR A 56 -7.16 0.04 -3.29
CA THR A 56 -6.85 1.37 -3.79
C THR A 56 -6.62 1.36 -5.29
N LEU A 57 -5.87 0.37 -5.81
CA LEU A 57 -5.72 0.16 -7.25
C LEU A 57 -7.08 -0.06 -7.93
N GLY A 58 -7.93 -0.93 -7.38
CA GLY A 58 -9.25 -1.18 -7.94
C GLY A 58 -10.13 0.08 -8.03
N VAL A 59 -10.12 0.90 -6.96
CA VAL A 59 -10.86 2.17 -6.94
C VAL A 59 -10.31 3.15 -7.97
N TYR A 60 -8.99 3.32 -8.07
CA TYR A 60 -8.39 4.24 -9.04
C TYR A 60 -8.62 3.80 -10.48
N LEU A 61 -8.51 2.51 -10.77
CA LEU A 61 -8.82 1.96 -12.10
C LEU A 61 -10.27 2.27 -12.51
N ALA A 62 -11.23 2.07 -11.60
CA ALA A 62 -12.63 2.41 -11.84
C ALA A 62 -12.83 3.92 -12.07
N TYR A 63 -12.16 4.75 -11.27
CA TYR A 63 -12.26 6.20 -11.38
C TYR A 63 -11.65 6.74 -12.69
N ILE A 64 -10.51 6.21 -13.11
CA ILE A 64 -9.88 6.53 -14.39
C ILE A 64 -10.77 6.07 -15.55
N TYR A 65 -11.40 4.90 -15.44
CA TYR A 65 -12.32 4.42 -16.48
C TYR A 65 -13.54 5.33 -16.64
N GLN A 66 -14.05 5.89 -15.55
CA GLN A 66 -15.22 6.77 -15.56
C GLN A 66 -14.90 8.23 -15.90
N PHE A 67 -13.79 8.77 -15.40
CA PHE A 67 -13.43 10.20 -15.46
C PHE A 67 -12.16 10.49 -16.27
N GLY A 68 -11.57 9.48 -16.93
CA GLY A 68 -10.41 9.59 -17.82
C GLY A 68 -9.26 10.41 -17.23
N LEU A 69 -8.72 11.35 -18.02
CA LEU A 69 -7.58 12.18 -17.61
C LEU A 69 -7.90 13.12 -16.43
N SER A 70 -9.17 13.43 -16.17
CA SER A 70 -9.53 14.24 -15.00
C SER A 70 -9.18 13.56 -13.68
N ALA A 71 -8.98 12.24 -13.66
CA ALA A 71 -8.53 11.49 -12.49
C ALA A 71 -7.11 11.87 -12.03
N ILE A 72 -6.29 12.53 -12.87
CA ILE A 72 -4.94 13.00 -12.51
C ILE A 72 -4.98 13.95 -11.30
N TRP A 73 -6.05 14.74 -11.15
CA TRP A 73 -6.22 15.65 -10.02
C TRP A 73 -6.19 14.95 -8.65
N LEU A 74 -6.62 13.68 -8.57
CA LEU A 74 -6.50 12.90 -7.33
C LEU A 74 -5.04 12.71 -6.94
N PHE A 75 -4.18 12.31 -7.88
CA PHE A 75 -2.75 12.11 -7.62
C PHE A 75 -2.04 13.41 -7.23
N ILE A 76 -2.40 14.53 -7.87
CA ILE A 76 -1.89 15.86 -7.52
C ILE A 76 -2.30 16.23 -6.09
N GLY A 77 -3.57 16.02 -5.74
CA GLY A 77 -4.10 16.27 -4.41
C GLY A 77 -3.40 15.43 -3.32
N PHE A 78 -3.16 14.14 -3.58
CA PHE A 78 -2.39 13.30 -2.68
C PHE A 78 -0.96 13.78 -2.52
N GLY A 79 -0.27 14.11 -3.62
CA GLY A 79 1.08 14.64 -3.58
C GLY A 79 1.17 15.91 -2.71
N PHE A 80 0.23 16.84 -2.90
CA PHE A 80 0.17 18.06 -2.10
C PHE A 80 -0.14 17.77 -0.62
N GLY A 81 -1.06 16.85 -0.33
CA GLY A 81 -1.39 16.41 1.03
C GLY A 81 -0.18 15.84 1.76
N PHE A 82 0.62 14.99 1.10
CA PHE A 82 1.84 14.44 1.69
C PHE A 82 2.90 15.51 1.94
N LEU A 83 3.07 16.47 1.02
CA LEU A 83 4.00 17.59 1.21
C LEU A 83 3.61 18.46 2.41
N MET A 84 2.32 18.76 2.58
CA MET A 84 1.84 19.47 3.77
C MET A 84 2.08 18.65 5.03
N LEU A 85 1.76 17.35 5.01
CA LEU A 85 1.95 16.46 6.16
C LEU A 85 3.43 16.34 6.55
N GLN A 86 4.34 16.33 5.57
CA GLN A 86 5.78 16.27 5.82
C GLN A 86 6.25 17.42 6.71
N HIS A 87 5.70 18.63 6.50
CA HIS A 87 6.05 19.80 7.32
C HIS A 87 5.69 19.61 8.81
N PHE A 88 4.52 19.01 9.09
CA PHE A 88 4.07 18.79 10.47
C PHE A 88 4.65 17.51 11.10
N SER A 89 5.05 16.53 10.28
CA SER A 89 5.49 15.22 10.76
C SER A 89 6.69 15.28 11.70
N GLY A 90 7.63 16.20 11.45
CA GLY A 90 8.81 16.39 12.31
C GLY A 90 8.46 16.83 13.73
N VAL A 91 7.53 17.78 13.87
CA VAL A 91 7.07 18.29 15.18
C VAL A 91 6.31 17.22 15.94
N ILE A 92 5.43 16.48 15.26
CA ILE A 92 4.65 15.39 15.84
C ILE A 92 5.60 14.29 16.33
N LYS A 93 6.58 13.90 15.51
CA LYS A 93 7.57 12.88 15.86
C LYS A 93 8.40 13.30 17.08
N ALA A 94 8.92 14.52 17.11
CA ALA A 94 9.69 15.02 18.26
C ALA A 94 8.90 14.97 19.57
N LYS A 95 7.61 15.35 19.54
CA LYS A 95 6.73 15.25 20.72
C LYS A 95 6.43 13.80 21.10
N ALA A 96 6.17 12.93 20.13
CA ALA A 96 5.90 11.51 20.39
C ALA A 96 7.13 10.79 20.97
N ASP A 97 8.32 11.12 20.46
CA ASP A 97 9.59 10.57 20.95
C ASP A 97 9.89 11.03 22.38
N ALA A 98 9.68 12.31 22.70
CA ALA A 98 9.84 12.87 24.04
C ALA A 98 8.90 12.22 25.06
N MET A 99 7.66 11.92 24.67
CA MET A 99 6.69 11.26 25.54
C MET A 99 6.84 9.72 25.60
N ARG A 100 7.81 9.14 24.86
CA ARG A 100 8.02 7.69 24.73
C ARG A 100 6.74 6.91 24.41
N VAL A 101 5.93 7.46 23.51
CA VAL A 101 4.67 6.83 23.11
C VAL A 101 4.91 5.83 21.98
N TYR A 102 4.21 4.70 22.01
CA TYR A 102 4.35 3.62 21.01
C TYR A 102 3.24 3.61 19.96
N SER A 103 2.11 4.29 20.18
CA SER A 103 0.96 4.27 19.27
C SER A 103 0.29 5.66 19.14
N MET A 104 -0.34 5.92 17.99
CA MET A 104 -1.11 7.16 17.79
C MET A 104 -2.27 7.32 18.79
N PRO A 105 -3.06 6.28 19.13
CA PRO A 105 -4.07 6.40 20.16
C PRO A 105 -3.51 6.78 21.53
N GLU A 106 -2.34 6.25 21.90
CA GLU A 106 -1.72 6.63 23.17
C GLU A 106 -1.15 8.06 23.14
N TYR A 107 -0.76 8.56 21.96
CA TYR A 107 -0.35 9.95 21.80
C TYR A 107 -1.52 10.89 22.12
N PHE A 108 -2.70 10.59 21.56
CA PHE A 108 -3.93 11.34 21.85
C PHE A 108 -4.42 11.14 23.29
N TYR A 109 -4.23 9.95 23.85
CA TYR A 109 -4.53 9.68 25.26
C TYR A 109 -3.76 10.63 26.19
N ARG A 110 -2.45 10.82 25.94
CA ARG A 110 -1.60 11.67 26.78
C ARG A 110 -1.80 13.17 26.53
N LEU A 111 -2.15 13.55 25.31
CA LEU A 111 -2.29 14.96 24.92
C LEU A 111 -3.66 15.56 25.28
N ILE A 112 -4.74 14.78 25.11
CA ILE A 112 -6.14 15.27 25.22
C ILE A 112 -6.88 14.61 26.39
N GLY A 113 -6.51 13.38 26.75
CA GLY A 113 -7.06 12.66 27.90
C GLY A 113 -7.67 11.31 27.56
N LYS A 114 -8.06 10.57 28.61
CA LYS A 114 -8.42 9.15 28.58
C LYS A 114 -9.56 8.80 27.62
N ARG A 115 -10.66 9.56 27.63
CA ARG A 115 -11.81 9.32 26.73
C ARG A 115 -11.44 9.48 25.26
N SER A 116 -10.68 10.52 24.91
CA SER A 116 -10.29 10.78 23.52
C SER A 116 -9.37 9.69 22.97
N GLY A 117 -8.40 9.24 23.76
CA GLY A 117 -7.50 8.15 23.34
C GLY A 117 -8.21 6.82 23.10
N GLN A 118 -9.18 6.48 23.95
CA GLN A 118 -9.99 5.25 23.79
C GLN A 118 -10.89 5.32 22.55
N MET A 119 -11.59 6.44 22.35
CA MET A 119 -12.43 6.62 21.15
C MET A 119 -11.60 6.55 19.87
N PHE A 120 -10.44 7.19 19.85
CA PHE A 120 -9.53 7.15 18.71
C PHE A 120 -9.03 5.72 18.43
N SER A 121 -8.68 4.97 19.48
CA SER A 121 -8.27 3.57 19.35
C SER A 121 -9.36 2.71 18.71
N VAL A 122 -10.61 2.83 19.17
CA VAL A 122 -11.74 2.08 18.62
C VAL A 122 -11.96 2.41 17.15
N VAL A 123 -12.02 3.71 16.81
CA VAL A 123 -12.20 4.15 15.42
C VAL A 123 -11.08 3.64 14.53
N LEU A 124 -9.83 3.72 14.99
CA LEU A 124 -8.66 3.29 14.23
C LEU A 124 -8.69 1.78 13.99
N VAL A 125 -8.92 0.98 15.03
CA VAL A 125 -8.99 -0.49 14.92
C VAL A 125 -10.14 -0.90 13.99
N THR A 126 -11.31 -0.29 14.13
CA THR A 126 -12.45 -0.59 13.24
C THR A 126 -12.14 -0.22 11.78
N ALA A 127 -11.54 0.95 11.53
CA ALA A 127 -11.19 1.39 10.19
C ALA A 127 -10.19 0.43 9.52
N PHE A 128 -9.11 0.08 10.23
CA PHE A 128 -8.12 -0.87 9.71
C PHE A 128 -8.67 -2.28 9.54
N PHE A 129 -9.59 -2.72 10.41
CA PHE A 129 -10.26 -4.01 10.26
C PHE A 129 -11.11 -4.06 8.98
N LEU A 130 -11.93 -3.02 8.73
CA LEU A 130 -12.70 -2.93 7.49
C LEU A 130 -11.79 -2.90 6.26
N PHE A 131 -10.70 -2.15 6.33
CA PHE A 131 -9.72 -2.06 5.26
C PHE A 131 -9.05 -3.42 4.97
N LEU A 132 -8.72 -4.19 6.00
CA LEU A 132 -8.22 -5.56 5.88
C LEU A 132 -9.24 -6.46 5.16
N VAL A 133 -10.51 -6.40 5.56
CA VAL A 133 -11.58 -7.21 4.94
C VAL A 133 -11.69 -6.93 3.44
N VAL A 134 -11.67 -5.66 3.03
CA VAL A 134 -11.70 -5.28 1.61
C VAL A 134 -10.50 -5.85 0.86
N ASN A 135 -9.28 -5.72 1.42
CA ASN A 135 -8.08 -6.25 0.79
C ASN A 135 -8.07 -7.79 0.69
N LEU A 136 -8.63 -8.48 1.68
CA LEU A 136 -8.77 -9.94 1.64
C LEU A 136 -9.74 -10.39 0.54
N ILE A 137 -10.84 -9.66 0.34
CA ILE A 137 -11.78 -9.89 -0.77
C ILE A 137 -11.10 -9.68 -2.12
N VAL A 138 -10.37 -8.58 -2.28
CA VAL A 138 -9.64 -8.27 -3.52
C VAL A 138 -8.60 -9.35 -3.81
N SER A 139 -7.79 -9.72 -2.81
CA SER A 139 -6.80 -10.78 -2.93
C SER A 139 -7.43 -12.12 -3.34
N GLY A 140 -8.54 -12.50 -2.69
CA GLY A 140 -9.29 -13.71 -3.04
C GLY A 140 -9.78 -13.74 -4.48
N LYS A 141 -10.32 -12.60 -4.98
CA LYS A 141 -10.78 -12.45 -6.37
C LYS A 141 -9.64 -12.53 -7.38
N VAL A 142 -8.50 -11.90 -7.08
CA VAL A 142 -7.30 -11.98 -7.93
C VAL A 142 -6.81 -13.42 -7.99
N LEU A 143 -6.72 -14.10 -6.85
CA LEU A 143 -6.21 -15.46 -6.78
C LEU A 143 -7.13 -16.47 -7.48
N SER A 144 -8.46 -16.36 -7.33
CA SER A 144 -9.42 -17.19 -8.07
C SER A 144 -9.48 -16.90 -9.57
N SER A 145 -8.99 -15.74 -10.01
CA SER A 145 -8.89 -15.41 -11.44
C SER A 145 -7.62 -15.97 -12.08
N ILE A 146 -6.55 -16.14 -11.30
CA ILE A 146 -5.27 -16.69 -11.77
C ILE A 146 -5.26 -18.22 -11.69
N PHE A 147 -5.81 -18.78 -10.61
CA PHE A 147 -5.84 -20.20 -10.34
C PHE A 147 -7.26 -20.76 -10.51
N PRO A 148 -7.41 -21.97 -11.09
CA PRO A 148 -8.72 -22.63 -11.26
C PRO A 148 -9.22 -23.24 -9.93
N ILE A 149 -9.30 -22.43 -8.89
CA ILE A 149 -9.75 -22.79 -7.54
C ILE A 149 -10.95 -21.93 -7.15
N SER A 150 -11.83 -22.46 -6.30
CA SER A 150 -13.00 -21.70 -5.84
C SER A 150 -12.58 -20.48 -5.02
N TYR A 151 -13.37 -19.42 -5.07
CA TYR A 151 -13.13 -18.18 -4.31
C TYR A 151 -12.97 -18.42 -2.80
N ALA A 152 -13.77 -19.30 -2.19
CA ALA A 152 -13.68 -19.61 -0.77
C ALA A 152 -12.30 -20.21 -0.40
N PHE A 153 -11.80 -21.13 -1.22
CA PHE A 153 -10.45 -21.69 -1.07
C PHE A 153 -9.37 -20.63 -1.31
N SER A 154 -9.54 -19.74 -2.29
CA SER A 154 -8.60 -18.64 -2.54
C SER A 154 -8.45 -17.70 -1.33
N VAL A 155 -9.57 -17.30 -0.72
CA VAL A 155 -9.57 -16.45 0.48
C VAL A 155 -8.91 -17.17 1.66
N ALA A 156 -9.22 -18.45 1.86
CA ALA A 156 -8.64 -19.24 2.94
C ALA A 156 -7.12 -19.37 2.80
N ILE A 157 -6.62 -19.71 1.61
CA ILE A 157 -5.18 -19.83 1.34
C ILE A 157 -4.48 -18.48 1.52
N GLY A 158 -5.05 -17.40 0.98
CA GLY A 158 -4.51 -16.05 1.15
C GLY A 158 -4.42 -15.64 2.62
N GLY A 159 -5.47 -15.91 3.40
CA GLY A 159 -5.50 -15.65 4.84
C GLY A 159 -4.45 -16.44 5.61
N VAL A 160 -4.28 -17.73 5.32
CA VAL A 160 -3.25 -18.57 5.95
C VAL A 160 -1.84 -18.05 5.65
N ILE A 161 -1.55 -17.67 4.41
CA ILE A 161 -0.25 -17.11 4.02
C ILE A 161 0.03 -15.83 4.78
N ILE A 162 -0.95 -14.92 4.86
CA ILE A 162 -0.82 -13.65 5.60
C ILE A 162 -0.56 -13.92 7.09
N LEU A 163 -1.33 -14.80 7.71
CA LEU A 163 -1.17 -15.15 9.12
C LEU A 163 0.21 -15.74 9.41
N LEU A 164 0.66 -16.70 8.59
CA LEU A 164 1.99 -17.29 8.74
C LEU A 164 3.08 -16.22 8.67
N TYR A 165 3.03 -15.35 7.67
CA TYR A 165 4.01 -14.28 7.55
C TYR A 165 3.97 -13.31 8.74
N LEU A 166 2.79 -12.95 9.27
CA LEU A 166 2.65 -12.08 10.44
C LEU A 166 3.26 -12.69 11.70
N PHE A 167 3.09 -14.00 11.93
CA PHE A 167 3.70 -14.68 13.07
C PHE A 167 5.23 -14.75 12.95
N LEU A 168 5.76 -14.85 11.73
CA LEU A 168 7.20 -14.94 11.50
C LEU A 168 7.90 -13.58 11.36
N ALA A 169 7.19 -12.48 11.08
CA ALA A 169 7.78 -11.18 10.74
C ALA A 169 7.58 -10.12 11.84
N GLY A 170 8.67 -9.58 12.41
CA GLY A 170 8.63 -8.35 13.22
C GLY A 170 8.56 -7.08 12.36
N PHE A 171 8.27 -5.91 12.95
CA PHE A 171 8.10 -4.64 12.20
C PHE A 171 9.26 -4.31 11.25
N LYS A 172 10.49 -4.64 11.64
CA LYS A 172 11.69 -4.47 10.79
C LYS A 172 11.69 -5.35 9.53
N ALA A 173 11.11 -6.55 9.62
CA ALA A 173 10.94 -7.44 8.48
C ALA A 173 9.87 -6.90 7.53
N VAL A 174 8.77 -6.36 8.07
CA VAL A 174 7.71 -5.68 7.31
C VAL A 174 8.27 -4.50 6.52
N VAL A 175 8.96 -3.58 7.19
CA VAL A 175 9.59 -2.43 6.51
C VAL A 175 10.51 -2.86 5.36
N ARG A 176 11.29 -3.93 5.54
CA ARG A 176 12.20 -4.42 4.50
C ARG A 176 11.43 -5.02 3.32
N THR A 177 10.38 -5.78 3.57
CA THR A 177 9.52 -6.31 2.50
C THR A 177 8.79 -5.19 1.78
N ASP A 178 8.34 -4.15 2.48
CA ASP A 178 7.61 -3.04 1.90
C ASP A 178 8.49 -2.19 0.97
N VAL A 179 9.76 -1.96 1.34
CA VAL A 179 10.73 -1.31 0.45
C VAL A 179 10.91 -2.11 -0.84
N PHE A 180 11.02 -3.43 -0.74
CA PHE A 180 11.15 -4.30 -1.91
C PHE A 180 9.88 -4.30 -2.77
N GLN A 181 8.70 -4.35 -2.13
CA GLN A 181 7.42 -4.25 -2.81
C GLN A 181 7.26 -2.92 -3.55
N PHE A 182 7.59 -1.81 -2.89
CA PHE A 182 7.57 -0.48 -3.50
C PHE A 182 8.44 -0.39 -4.75
N LEU A 183 9.66 -0.95 -4.72
CA LEU A 183 10.54 -0.99 -5.88
C LEU A 183 9.95 -1.81 -7.02
N ILE A 184 9.39 -2.99 -6.73
CA ILE A 184 8.70 -3.82 -7.74
C ILE A 184 7.52 -3.07 -8.34
N MET A 185 6.72 -2.39 -7.52
CA MET A 185 5.57 -1.63 -8.00
C MET A 185 5.95 -0.52 -8.97
N ILE A 186 7.02 0.21 -8.70
CA ILE A 186 7.56 1.23 -9.63
C ILE A 186 8.01 0.55 -10.93
N LEU A 187 8.80 -0.52 -10.85
CA LEU A 187 9.30 -1.22 -12.03
C LEU A 187 8.16 -1.77 -12.90
N MET A 188 7.14 -2.36 -12.28
CA MET A 188 5.95 -2.87 -12.99
C MET A 188 5.18 -1.73 -13.64
N SER A 189 4.94 -0.63 -12.91
CA SER A 189 4.20 0.53 -13.43
C SER A 189 4.91 1.18 -14.62
N VAL A 190 6.24 1.36 -14.54
CA VAL A 190 7.04 1.91 -15.63
C VAL A 190 7.05 0.95 -16.83
N SER A 191 7.21 -0.35 -16.58
CA SER A 191 7.22 -1.35 -17.66
C SER A 191 5.90 -1.39 -18.42
N VAL A 192 4.76 -1.38 -17.71
CA VAL A 192 3.43 -1.31 -18.32
C VAL A 192 3.25 0.01 -19.07
N GLY A 193 3.67 1.14 -18.50
CA GLY A 193 3.61 2.44 -19.17
C GLY A 193 4.39 2.47 -20.48
N LEU A 194 5.63 1.96 -20.48
CA LEU A 194 6.46 1.87 -21.69
C LEU A 194 5.86 0.92 -22.74
N TYR A 195 5.28 -0.19 -22.30
CA TYR A 195 4.62 -1.14 -23.19
C TYR A 195 3.39 -0.51 -23.87
N LEU A 196 2.56 0.20 -23.10
CA LEU A 196 1.41 0.93 -23.63
C LEU A 196 1.84 2.01 -24.63
N LEU A 197 2.86 2.80 -24.32
CA LEU A 197 3.39 3.82 -25.23
C LEU A 197 3.92 3.25 -26.55
N ARG A 198 4.40 1.99 -26.57
CA ARG A 198 4.83 1.32 -27.80
C ARG A 198 3.67 0.81 -28.66
N ILE A 199 2.52 0.53 -28.07
CA ILE A 199 1.38 -0.12 -28.76
C ILE A 199 0.33 0.89 -29.17
N SER A 200 0.16 1.98 -28.42
CA SER A 200 -0.94 2.91 -28.64
C SER A 200 -0.61 3.95 -29.74
N PRO A 201 -1.34 3.97 -30.87
CA PRO A 201 -1.28 5.06 -31.84
C PRO A 201 -2.16 6.22 -31.32
N ILE A 202 -1.80 6.80 -30.17
CA ILE A 202 -2.51 8.00 -29.67
C ILE A 202 -1.86 9.18 -30.39
N PRO A 203 -2.55 9.93 -31.26
CA PRO A 203 -1.98 11.14 -31.82
C PRO A 203 -1.65 12.08 -30.65
N HIS A 204 -0.38 12.45 -30.55
CA HIS A 204 0.22 13.28 -29.50
C HIS A 204 -0.48 14.64 -29.26
N PHE A 205 -1.49 14.98 -30.08
CA PHE A 205 -2.17 16.27 -30.11
C PHE A 205 -3.39 16.39 -29.17
N CYS A 206 -3.95 15.28 -28.66
CA CYS A 206 -5.16 15.33 -27.84
C CYS A 206 -4.90 15.64 -26.35
N LEU A 207 -3.63 15.74 -25.93
CA LEU A 207 -3.22 16.01 -24.54
C LEU A 207 -3.04 17.51 -24.22
N LEU A 208 -3.14 18.40 -25.21
CA LEU A 208 -2.77 19.82 -25.07
C LEU A 208 -3.83 20.83 -25.55
N ASP A 209 -5.06 20.42 -25.87
CA ASP A 209 -6.12 21.41 -26.13
C ASP A 209 -6.75 21.87 -24.80
N SER A 210 -6.37 23.06 -24.35
CA SER A 210 -6.91 23.67 -23.13
C SER A 210 -8.33 24.22 -23.28
N ASN A 211 -8.94 24.11 -24.47
CA ASN A 211 -10.21 24.80 -24.78
C ASN A 211 -11.38 23.90 -25.17
N SER A 212 -11.29 22.59 -25.00
CA SER A 212 -12.46 21.72 -25.19
C SER A 212 -12.53 20.60 -24.16
N TRP A 213 -13.43 20.75 -23.18
CA TRP A 213 -13.91 19.68 -22.28
C TRP A 213 -14.77 18.64 -23.04
N ALA A 214 -14.61 18.53 -24.36
CA ALA A 214 -15.37 17.66 -25.23
C ALA A 214 -14.54 16.42 -25.53
N TRP A 215 -14.83 15.40 -24.72
CA TRP A 215 -14.34 14.04 -24.79
C TRP A 215 -14.27 13.47 -26.21
N CYS A 216 -13.19 12.73 -26.48
CA CYS A 216 -12.98 11.89 -27.65
C CYS A 216 -14.05 10.77 -27.68
N SER A 217 -15.26 11.13 -28.09
CA SER A 217 -16.47 10.31 -28.14
C SER A 217 -16.53 9.42 -29.39
N SER A 218 -15.38 8.95 -29.88
CA SER A 218 -15.33 8.13 -31.09
C SER A 218 -14.16 7.14 -31.05
N MET A 219 -14.29 6.11 -30.21
CA MET A 219 -13.74 4.80 -30.55
C MET A 219 -14.93 3.86 -30.77
N ARG A 220 -15.40 3.84 -32.01
CA ARG A 220 -16.08 2.70 -32.59
C ARG A 220 -15.03 1.84 -33.29
#